data_AF-G0PCB0-F1
#
_entry.id   AF-G0PCB0-F1
#
_cell.length_a   1.000
_cell.length_b   1.000
_cell.length_c   1.000
_cell.angle_alpha   90.00
_cell.angle_beta   90.00
_cell.angle_gamma   90.00
#
_symmetry.space_group_name_H-M   'P 1'
#
loop_
_entity.id
_entity.type
_entity.pdbx_description
1 polymer ?
#
loop_
_entity_poly.entity_id
_entity_poly.type
_entity_poly.pdbx_seq_one_letter_code
_entity_poly.pdbx_strand_id
1 'polypeptide(L)'
;MSVDRLIEELHLQEAPVSTAAAENEVTEAEFSESSDPRVVIAPSALKLEPEQKRQKLEMDAVLEMKKQGISGQEVVAKLVEGSASFQTRTVFSQSKYIKRKSKKHSDRVLILRPTIRLLAKAYYLKDPDRLAMLRADQLALILQMAGVHHGKNVVVFEQTLGLITSAVMERLGGSGGCVHIHRGAVAQSIPCVHSMNYDESTSSTLLPVRIKCLLAGKQLPYENNRKPVNEEEENNDDSTAQKAVEKLEDQDQEALARRNDRLERERRGLELIDEEKAHSLIIGSRTVDPISVLELVFPKLAPSASIVIYSPHQNMLVSAYDWLAKRQTVNLVLTDQMCRIMQVLPDRTHPLMAQHVAGGHVLSGIKVIDQ
;
A
#
# COMPACT_ATOMS: atom_id res chain seq x y z
N MET A 1 -17.97 23.46 4.99
CA MET A 1 -17.62 24.07 3.68
C MET A 1 -16.36 23.39 3.10
N SER A 2 -16.22 23.16 1.79
CA SER A 2 -14.97 22.61 1.20
C SER A 2 -13.85 23.67 1.21
N VAL A 3 -12.57 23.27 1.20
CA VAL A 3 -11.45 24.22 1.05
C VAL A 3 -11.59 24.99 -0.26
N ASP A 4 -12.04 24.33 -1.32
CA ASP A 4 -12.27 24.97 -2.62
C ASP A 4 -13.42 25.98 -2.55
N ARG A 5 -14.46 25.70 -1.76
CA ARG A 5 -15.58 26.61 -1.54
C ARG A 5 -15.20 27.80 -0.65
N LEU A 6 -14.30 27.62 0.31
CA LEU A 6 -13.73 28.74 1.09
C LEU A 6 -12.84 29.63 0.20
N ILE A 7 -12.10 29.02 -0.73
CA ILE A 7 -11.31 29.74 -1.74
C ILE A 7 -12.26 30.51 -2.68
N GLU A 8 -13.33 29.90 -3.16
CA GLU A 8 -14.35 30.55 -4.00
C GLU A 8 -15.07 31.68 -3.27
N GLU A 9 -15.53 31.48 -2.03
CA GLU A 9 -16.24 32.50 -1.24
C GLU A 9 -15.32 33.69 -0.90
N LEU A 10 -14.02 33.46 -0.66
CA LEU A 10 -13.05 34.54 -0.46
C LEU A 10 -12.70 35.25 -1.78
N HIS A 11 -12.67 34.56 -2.92
CA HIS A 11 -12.49 35.21 -4.22
C HIS A 11 -13.75 35.95 -4.70
N LEU A 12 -14.97 35.51 -4.33
CA LEU A 12 -16.24 36.15 -4.68
C LEU A 12 -16.45 37.49 -3.94
N GLN A 13 -15.71 37.75 -2.85
CA GLN A 13 -15.70 39.05 -2.18
C GLN A 13 -14.84 40.10 -2.92
N GLU A 14 -14.05 39.70 -3.93
CA GLU A 14 -13.26 40.60 -4.75
C GLU A 14 -13.98 40.89 -6.10
N ALA A 15 -14.68 42.03 -6.16
CA ALA A 15 -15.12 42.67 -7.40
C ALA A 15 -13.89 43.24 -8.17
N PRO A 16 -14.01 43.55 -9.49
CA PRO A 16 -12.91 43.43 -10.45
C PRO A 16 -11.72 44.34 -10.12
N VAL A 17 -10.53 43.83 -10.43
CA VAL A 17 -9.28 44.60 -10.43
C VAL A 17 -9.49 45.87 -11.26
N SER A 18 -9.56 47.00 -10.57
CA SER A 18 -9.57 48.33 -11.16
C SER A 18 -8.30 48.51 -11.99
N THR A 19 -8.45 48.63 -13.31
CA THR A 19 -7.41 49.07 -14.24
C THR A 19 -7.31 50.60 -14.26
N ALA A 20 -7.36 51.26 -13.10
CA ALA A 20 -7.05 52.69 -13.01
C ALA A 20 -5.53 52.87 -12.99
N ALA A 21 -4.98 53.34 -14.11
CA ALA A 21 -3.62 53.85 -14.20
C ALA A 21 -3.49 55.08 -13.28
N ALA A 22 -2.86 54.89 -12.12
CA ALA A 22 -2.37 56.00 -11.30
C ALA A 22 -0.90 56.22 -11.67
N GLU A 23 -0.64 57.33 -12.36
CA GLU A 23 0.69 57.88 -12.54
C GLU A 23 1.28 58.20 -11.17
N ASN A 24 2.39 57.54 -10.81
CA ASN A 24 3.20 57.92 -9.67
C ASN A 24 4.67 57.92 -10.09
N GLU A 25 5.35 59.00 -9.74
CA GLU A 25 6.72 59.34 -10.07
C GLU A 25 7.72 58.23 -9.75
N VAL A 26 8.61 57.97 -10.71
CA VAL A 26 9.71 57.03 -10.60
C VAL A 26 10.84 57.72 -9.84
N THR A 27 11.06 57.36 -8.58
CA THR A 27 12.38 57.53 -7.95
C THR A 27 13.22 56.30 -8.27
N GLU A 28 14.27 56.49 -9.06
CA GLU A 28 15.26 55.46 -9.39
C GLU A 28 15.97 54.99 -8.12
N ALA A 29 15.75 53.73 -7.75
CA ALA A 29 16.61 52.99 -6.84
C ALA A 29 17.33 51.91 -7.65
N GLU A 30 18.66 51.93 -7.62
CA GLU A 30 19.53 51.01 -8.35
C GLU A 30 19.20 49.54 -8.03
N PHE A 31 18.84 48.77 -9.06
CA PHE A 31 18.58 47.32 -8.98
C PHE A 31 19.83 46.55 -9.43
N SER A 32 20.22 45.55 -8.63
CA SER A 32 21.12 44.48 -9.11
C SER A 32 20.28 43.37 -9.74
N GLU A 33 20.49 43.12 -11.03
CA GLU A 33 19.86 42.03 -11.77
C GLU A 33 20.39 40.67 -11.29
N SER A 34 19.49 39.75 -10.90
CA SER A 34 19.84 38.36 -10.66
C SER A 34 20.12 37.66 -11.99
N SER A 35 21.32 37.09 -12.14
CA SER A 35 21.93 36.61 -13.39
C SER A 35 21.42 35.27 -13.96
N ASP A 36 20.24 34.76 -13.58
CA ASP A 36 19.71 33.51 -14.15
C ASP A 36 18.39 33.75 -14.92
N PRO A 37 18.40 33.69 -16.26
CA PRO A 37 17.23 33.95 -17.10
C PRO A 37 16.10 32.89 -16.95
N ARG A 38 16.30 31.84 -16.14
CA ARG A 38 15.26 30.84 -15.83
C ARG A 38 14.44 31.17 -14.58
N VAL A 39 14.83 32.20 -13.82
CA VAL A 39 14.17 32.58 -12.57
C VAL A 39 13.19 33.72 -12.84
N VAL A 40 11.94 33.40 -13.17
CA VAL A 40 10.86 34.39 -13.24
C VAL A 40 10.34 34.65 -11.81
N ILE A 41 10.84 35.70 -11.18
CA ILE A 41 10.31 36.17 -9.90
C ILE A 41 9.06 36.99 -10.19
N ALA A 42 7.91 36.60 -9.62
CA ALA A 42 6.68 37.41 -9.74
C ALA A 42 6.96 38.83 -9.21
N PRO A 43 6.45 39.91 -9.84
CA PRO A 43 6.68 41.28 -9.38
C PRO A 43 6.33 41.52 -7.91
N SER A 44 5.35 40.79 -7.38
CA SER A 44 4.96 40.80 -5.96
C SER A 44 6.02 40.23 -5.01
N ALA A 45 6.92 39.37 -5.49
CA ALA A 45 8.00 38.76 -4.70
C ALA A 45 9.28 39.61 -4.70
N LEU A 46 9.41 40.57 -5.61
CA LEU A 46 10.52 41.55 -5.63
C LEU A 46 10.37 42.64 -4.55
N LYS A 47 9.15 42.84 -4.00
CA LYS A 47 8.85 43.79 -2.91
C LYS A 47 8.81 43.13 -1.51
N LEU A 48 9.60 42.09 -1.28
CA LEU A 48 9.65 41.41 0.02
C LEU A 48 10.66 42.11 0.95
N GLU A 49 10.20 43.12 1.70
CA GLU A 49 10.96 43.75 2.79
C GLU A 49 11.45 42.71 3.84
N PRO A 50 12.62 42.92 4.48
CA PRO A 50 13.16 42.03 5.49
C PRO A 50 12.30 42.05 6.77
N GLU A 51 12.13 40.87 7.37
CA GLU A 51 11.53 40.54 8.69
C GLU A 51 10.52 41.53 9.33
N GLN A 52 9.49 41.96 8.61
CA GLN A 52 8.31 42.56 9.24
C GLN A 52 7.37 41.45 9.75
N LYS A 53 6.78 41.61 10.95
CA LYS A 53 5.70 40.75 11.48
C LYS A 53 4.49 40.78 10.54
N ARG A 54 4.50 39.97 9.47
CA ARG A 54 3.45 39.91 8.43
C ARG A 54 2.12 39.33 8.93
N GLN A 55 2.08 38.84 10.16
CA GLN A 55 0.92 38.26 10.82
C GLN A 55 0.68 39.01 12.12
N LYS A 56 -0.49 39.64 12.25
CA LYS A 56 -0.92 40.37 13.44
C LYS A 56 -1.37 39.44 14.57
N LEU A 57 -1.81 38.23 14.22
CA LEU A 57 -2.29 37.24 15.18
C LEU A 57 -1.12 36.44 15.78
N GLU A 58 -0.89 36.61 17.07
CA GLU A 58 0.14 35.88 17.84
C GLU A 58 -0.25 34.40 18.05
N MET A 59 0.75 33.54 18.30
CA MET A 59 0.54 32.09 18.46
C MET A 59 -0.39 31.74 19.62
N ASP A 60 -0.25 32.44 20.75
CA ASP A 60 -1.06 32.17 21.95
C ASP A 60 -2.54 32.46 21.70
N ALA A 61 -2.84 33.51 20.93
CA ALA A 61 -4.21 33.81 20.52
C ALA A 61 -4.79 32.70 19.62
N VAL A 62 -3.98 32.10 18.74
CA VAL A 62 -4.41 30.94 17.93
C VAL A 62 -4.72 29.73 18.81
N LEU A 63 -3.91 29.47 19.83
CA LEU A 63 -4.13 28.36 20.76
C LEU A 63 -5.39 28.57 21.60
N GLU A 64 -5.61 29.81 22.06
CA GLU A 64 -6.80 30.16 22.84
C GLU A 64 -8.07 30.01 22.00
N MET A 65 -8.06 30.44 20.74
CA MET A 65 -9.17 30.19 19.82
C MET A 65 -9.46 28.71 19.64
N LYS A 66 -8.41 27.86 19.56
CA LYS A 66 -8.59 26.41 19.49
C LYS A 66 -9.20 25.84 20.78
N LYS A 67 -8.79 26.33 21.96
CA LYS A 67 -9.38 25.92 23.25
C LYS A 67 -10.85 26.31 23.37
N GLN A 68 -11.23 27.44 22.80
CA GLN A 68 -12.62 27.92 22.73
C GLN A 68 -13.50 27.10 21.77
N GLY A 69 -12.94 26.13 21.03
CA GLY A 69 -13.70 25.28 20.12
C GLY A 69 -14.05 25.96 18.79
N ILE A 70 -13.40 27.08 18.45
CA ILE A 70 -13.58 27.77 17.18
C ILE A 70 -13.23 26.83 16.02
N SER A 71 -14.02 26.87 14.95
CA SER A 71 -13.83 25.98 13.81
C SER A 71 -12.49 26.24 13.11
N GLY A 72 -11.88 25.19 12.56
CA GLY A 72 -10.64 25.33 11.79
C GLY A 72 -10.76 26.29 10.61
N GLN A 73 -11.97 26.48 10.07
CA GLN A 73 -12.26 27.42 8.99
C GLN A 73 -12.24 28.87 9.48
N GLU A 74 -12.85 29.15 10.62
CA GLU A 74 -12.80 30.47 11.26
C GLU A 74 -11.38 30.84 11.70
N VAL A 75 -10.59 29.89 12.20
CA VAL A 75 -9.17 30.13 12.50
C VAL A 75 -8.40 30.52 11.23
N VAL A 76 -8.69 29.87 10.09
CA VAL A 76 -8.06 30.22 8.81
C VAL A 76 -8.49 31.61 8.33
N ALA A 77 -9.78 31.95 8.43
CA ALA A 77 -10.29 33.27 8.07
C ALA A 77 -9.62 34.39 8.88
N LYS A 78 -9.55 34.24 10.21
CA LYS A 78 -8.84 35.20 11.09
C LYS A 78 -7.34 35.31 10.77
N LEU A 79 -6.70 34.21 10.38
CA LEU A 79 -5.29 34.20 9.94
C LEU A 79 -5.07 34.86 8.58
N VAL A 80 -6.10 34.91 7.73
CA VAL A 80 -6.10 35.63 6.46
C VAL A 80 -6.28 37.13 6.73
N GLU A 81 -7.28 37.51 7.51
CA GLU A 81 -7.55 38.89 7.95
C GLU A 81 -6.35 39.51 8.67
N GLY A 82 -5.69 38.75 9.54
CA GLY A 82 -4.50 39.20 10.27
C GLY A 82 -3.23 39.33 9.42
N SER A 83 -3.26 38.93 8.14
CA SER A 83 -2.08 38.96 7.28
C SER A 83 -1.96 40.27 6.50
N ALA A 84 -0.93 41.06 6.81
CA ALA A 84 -0.67 42.35 6.18
C ALA A 84 -0.34 42.28 4.68
N SER A 85 0.00 41.09 4.17
CA SER A 85 0.43 40.89 2.78
C SER A 85 -0.51 39.98 2.00
N PHE A 86 -1.68 39.64 2.52
CA PHE A 86 -2.55 38.67 1.84
C PHE A 86 -3.19 39.27 0.58
N GLN A 87 -3.72 40.49 0.66
CA GLN A 87 -4.37 41.16 -0.47
C GLN A 87 -3.37 41.53 -1.58
N THR A 88 -2.11 41.81 -1.25
CA THR A 88 -1.08 42.17 -2.25
C THR A 88 -0.45 40.98 -2.97
N ARG A 89 -0.84 39.74 -2.61
CA ARG A 89 -0.36 38.51 -3.25
C ARG A 89 -1.15 38.20 -4.50
N THR A 90 -0.50 37.49 -5.42
CA THR A 90 -1.20 36.88 -6.56
C THR A 90 -2.26 35.87 -6.09
N VAL A 91 -3.30 35.67 -6.89
CA VAL A 91 -4.39 34.68 -6.65
C VAL A 91 -3.83 33.28 -6.33
N PHE A 92 -2.78 32.85 -7.05
CA PHE A 92 -2.12 31.57 -6.77
C PHE A 92 -1.42 31.53 -5.41
N SER A 93 -0.82 32.64 -4.99
CA SER A 93 -0.14 32.76 -3.70
C SER A 93 -1.13 32.86 -2.54
N GLN A 94 -2.28 33.51 -2.74
CA GLN A 94 -3.40 33.52 -1.80
C GLN A 94 -3.98 32.10 -1.63
N SER A 95 -4.30 31.41 -2.73
CA SER A 95 -4.76 30.02 -2.72
C SER A 95 -3.78 29.08 -2.01
N LYS A 96 -2.47 29.22 -2.28
CA LYS A 96 -1.41 28.44 -1.61
C LYS A 96 -1.34 28.75 -0.11
N TYR A 97 -1.54 30.02 0.27
CA TYR A 97 -1.58 30.42 1.68
C TYR A 97 -2.77 29.80 2.41
N ILE A 98 -3.99 29.92 1.86
CA ILE A 98 -5.21 29.34 2.42
C ILE A 98 -5.03 27.82 2.56
N LYS A 99 -4.66 27.12 1.48
CA LYS A 99 -4.47 25.65 1.51
C LYS A 99 -3.48 25.20 2.58
N ARG A 100 -2.38 25.95 2.78
CA ARG A 100 -1.40 25.69 3.83
C ARG A 100 -1.97 25.89 5.23
N LYS A 101 -2.77 26.94 5.44
CA LYS A 101 -3.42 27.22 6.74
C LYS A 101 -4.53 26.20 7.02
N SER A 102 -5.40 25.91 6.05
CA SER A 102 -6.42 24.87 6.16
C SER A 102 -5.81 23.51 6.51
N LYS A 103 -4.71 23.11 5.86
CA LYS A 103 -4.01 21.85 6.20
C LYS A 103 -3.49 21.79 7.64
N LYS A 104 -3.23 22.94 8.29
CA LYS A 104 -2.70 23.00 9.67
C LYS A 104 -3.80 23.15 10.73
N HIS A 105 -4.94 23.74 10.36
CA HIS A 105 -5.95 24.17 11.31
C HIS A 105 -7.31 23.49 11.10
N SER A 106 -7.54 22.87 9.94
CA SER A 106 -8.77 22.16 9.59
C SER A 106 -8.40 20.73 9.19
N ASP A 107 -8.16 19.90 10.20
CA ASP A 107 -7.93 18.48 9.99
C ASP A 107 -9.24 17.79 9.62
N ARG A 108 -9.16 16.92 8.61
CA ARG A 108 -10.29 16.11 8.14
C ARG A 108 -9.83 14.67 8.05
N VAL A 109 -10.58 13.76 8.66
CA VAL A 109 -10.35 12.33 8.56
C VAL A 109 -11.38 11.76 7.59
N LEU A 110 -10.91 10.98 6.61
CA LEU A 110 -11.76 10.24 5.69
C LEU A 110 -11.70 8.76 6.07
N ILE A 111 -12.86 8.17 6.36
CA ILE A 111 -12.98 6.74 6.60
C ILE A 111 -13.27 6.08 5.25
N LEU A 112 -12.34 5.25 4.79
CA LEU A 112 -12.43 4.56 3.51
C LEU A 112 -12.44 3.05 3.73
N ARG A 113 -13.18 2.32 2.89
CA ARG A 113 -13.10 0.87 2.84
C ARG A 113 -11.68 0.45 2.42
N PRO A 114 -11.08 -0.56 3.08
CA PRO A 114 -9.81 -1.14 2.63
C PRO A 114 -9.90 -1.62 1.18
N THR A 115 -8.88 -1.29 0.41
CA THR A 115 -8.64 -1.84 -0.93
C THR A 115 -7.16 -2.10 -1.07
N ILE A 116 -6.76 -3.04 -1.93
CA ILE A 116 -5.35 -3.34 -2.17
C ILE A 116 -4.57 -2.09 -2.57
N ARG A 117 -5.16 -1.23 -3.41
CA ARG A 117 -4.57 0.06 -3.81
C ARG A 117 -4.35 1.00 -2.63
N LEU A 118 -5.30 1.09 -1.71
CA LEU A 118 -5.18 1.94 -0.51
C LEU A 118 -4.15 1.37 0.47
N LEU A 119 -4.13 0.06 0.69
CA LEU A 119 -3.13 -0.59 1.56
C LEU A 119 -1.71 -0.44 1.01
N ALA A 120 -1.52 -0.72 -0.29
CA ALA A 120 -0.23 -0.52 -0.96
C ALA A 120 0.25 0.93 -0.78
N LYS A 121 -0.62 1.92 -1.04
CA LYS A 121 -0.29 3.33 -0.87
C LYS A 121 -0.01 3.70 0.60
N ALA A 122 -0.80 3.21 1.54
CA ALA A 122 -0.68 3.54 2.96
C ALA A 122 0.61 2.99 3.56
N TYR A 123 0.93 1.71 3.32
CA TYR A 123 2.17 1.11 3.80
C TYR A 123 3.40 1.71 3.13
N TYR A 124 3.35 1.96 1.81
CA TYR A 124 4.46 2.61 1.11
C TYR A 124 4.72 4.04 1.59
N LEU A 125 3.68 4.81 1.94
CA LEU A 125 3.85 6.15 2.51
C LEU A 125 4.31 6.13 3.97
N LYS A 126 3.93 5.11 4.74
CA LYS A 126 4.24 5.00 6.17
C LYS A 126 5.64 4.44 6.42
N ASP A 127 5.98 3.34 5.74
CA ASP A 127 7.21 2.58 5.92
C ASP A 127 7.47 1.73 4.66
N PRO A 128 8.09 2.33 3.62
CA PRO A 128 8.30 1.65 2.34
C PRO A 128 9.30 0.49 2.46
N ASP A 129 10.28 0.56 3.36
CA ASP A 129 11.26 -0.51 3.59
C ASP A 129 10.60 -1.80 4.08
N ARG A 130 9.61 -1.68 4.97
CA ARG A 130 8.85 -2.82 5.47
C ARG A 130 7.96 -3.44 4.41
N LEU A 131 7.55 -2.67 3.40
CA LEU A 131 6.86 -3.15 2.19
C LEU A 131 7.83 -3.58 1.08
N ALA A 132 9.13 -3.70 1.38
CA ALA A 132 10.17 -4.03 0.40
C ALA A 132 10.18 -3.09 -0.82
N MET A 133 9.87 -1.80 -0.62
CA MET A 133 9.72 -0.78 -1.67
C MET A 133 8.65 -1.11 -2.73
N LEU A 134 7.71 -2.02 -2.45
CA LEU A 134 6.72 -2.43 -3.44
C LEU A 134 5.66 -1.33 -3.64
N ARG A 135 5.73 -0.66 -4.79
CA ARG A 135 4.79 0.38 -5.18
C ARG A 135 3.54 -0.23 -5.84
N ALA A 136 2.42 0.50 -5.82
CA ALA A 136 1.13 -0.01 -6.30
C ALA A 136 1.09 -0.34 -7.80
N ASP A 137 1.81 0.41 -8.63
CA ASP A 137 2.01 0.13 -10.06
C ASP A 137 2.82 -1.14 -10.29
N GLN A 138 3.89 -1.34 -9.52
CA GLN A 138 4.70 -2.56 -9.58
C GLN A 138 3.89 -3.79 -9.12
N LEU A 139 3.05 -3.64 -8.08
CA LEU A 139 2.09 -4.67 -7.71
C LEU A 139 1.11 -5.00 -8.85
N ALA A 140 0.61 -3.98 -9.57
CA ALA A 140 -0.28 -4.20 -10.71
C ALA A 140 0.43 -4.97 -11.83
N LEU A 141 1.70 -4.64 -12.12
CA LEU A 141 2.52 -5.40 -13.07
C LEU A 141 2.69 -6.86 -12.63
N ILE A 142 3.00 -7.10 -11.35
CA ILE A 142 3.14 -8.47 -10.81
C ILE A 142 1.89 -9.30 -11.06
N LEU A 143 0.71 -8.76 -10.71
CA LEU A 143 -0.57 -9.45 -10.89
C LEU A 143 -0.90 -9.70 -12.37
N GLN A 144 -0.55 -8.75 -13.24
CA GLN A 144 -0.74 -8.87 -14.69
C GLN A 144 0.17 -9.95 -15.29
N MET A 145 1.46 -9.92 -14.97
CA MET A 145 2.43 -10.90 -15.50
C MET A 145 2.19 -12.31 -14.96
N ALA A 146 1.64 -12.42 -13.75
CA ALA A 146 1.20 -13.70 -13.19
C ALA A 146 -0.17 -14.13 -13.73
N GLY A 147 -0.86 -13.29 -14.52
CA GLY A 147 -2.17 -13.57 -15.09
C GLY A 147 -3.19 -13.98 -14.04
N VAL A 148 -3.25 -13.28 -12.91
CA VAL A 148 -4.13 -13.64 -11.78
C VAL A 148 -5.59 -13.31 -12.12
N HIS A 149 -6.46 -14.31 -12.07
CA HIS A 149 -7.91 -14.20 -12.28
C HIS A 149 -8.67 -15.30 -11.54
N HIS A 150 -10.00 -15.17 -11.49
CA HIS A 150 -10.92 -16.14 -10.90
C HIS A 150 -10.62 -17.59 -11.33
N GLY A 151 -10.62 -18.52 -10.36
CA GLY A 151 -10.40 -19.95 -10.59
C GLY A 151 -8.94 -20.38 -10.71
N LYS A 152 -7.98 -19.45 -10.68
CA LYS A 152 -6.56 -19.77 -10.81
C LYS A 152 -5.96 -20.27 -9.48
N ASN A 153 -5.00 -21.20 -9.56
CA ASN A 153 -4.18 -21.60 -8.43
C ASN A 153 -2.83 -20.89 -8.53
N VAL A 154 -2.51 -20.07 -7.54
CA VAL A 154 -1.33 -19.21 -7.50
C VAL A 154 -0.54 -19.54 -6.24
N VAL A 155 0.73 -19.88 -6.41
CA VAL A 155 1.68 -20.08 -5.32
C VAL A 155 2.36 -18.74 -5.04
N VAL A 156 2.37 -18.32 -3.77
CA VAL A 156 2.93 -17.05 -3.33
C VAL A 156 3.94 -17.30 -2.21
N PHE A 157 5.16 -16.81 -2.39
CA PHE A 157 6.09 -16.56 -1.30
C PHE A 157 6.35 -15.07 -1.22
N GLU A 158 6.21 -14.44 -0.06
CA GLU A 158 6.41 -13.00 0.04
C GLU A 158 7.03 -12.51 1.34
N GLN A 159 7.68 -11.35 1.25
CA GLN A 159 8.17 -10.54 2.36
C GLN A 159 7.62 -9.10 2.23
N THR A 160 6.35 -8.97 1.83
CA THR A 160 5.67 -7.70 1.52
C THR A 160 4.40 -7.50 2.37
N LEU A 161 4.43 -7.92 3.64
CA LEU A 161 3.35 -7.74 4.61
C LEU A 161 2.00 -8.39 4.25
N GLY A 162 2.02 -9.44 3.44
CA GLY A 162 0.80 -10.07 2.94
C GLY A 162 0.15 -9.28 1.80
N LEU A 163 0.80 -8.25 1.24
CA LEU A 163 0.19 -7.39 0.22
C LEU A 163 -0.04 -8.17 -1.08
N ILE A 164 0.94 -8.97 -1.52
CA ILE A 164 0.82 -9.78 -2.74
C ILE A 164 -0.24 -10.85 -2.54
N THR A 165 -0.21 -11.58 -1.43
CA THR A 165 -1.19 -12.62 -1.05
C THR A 165 -2.59 -12.05 -1.01
N SER A 166 -2.76 -10.92 -0.33
CA SER A 166 -4.06 -10.24 -0.24
C SER A 166 -4.54 -9.81 -1.63
N ALA A 167 -3.66 -9.29 -2.48
CA ALA A 167 -4.01 -8.90 -3.85
C ALA A 167 -4.39 -10.08 -4.74
N VAL A 168 -3.72 -11.23 -4.57
CA VAL A 168 -4.12 -12.48 -5.22
C VAL A 168 -5.50 -12.91 -4.76
N MET A 169 -5.76 -12.95 -3.44
CA MET A 169 -7.08 -13.29 -2.89
C MET A 169 -8.21 -12.38 -3.44
N GLU A 170 -7.99 -11.05 -3.46
CA GLU A 170 -8.96 -10.09 -4.01
C GLU A 170 -9.30 -10.42 -5.48
N ARG A 171 -8.30 -10.82 -6.28
CA ARG A 171 -8.44 -11.12 -7.71
C ARG A 171 -9.00 -12.51 -8.00
N LEU A 172 -8.83 -13.47 -7.10
CA LEU A 172 -9.45 -14.79 -7.16
C LEU A 172 -10.96 -14.72 -6.88
N GLY A 173 -11.38 -13.82 -5.98
CA GLY A 173 -12.79 -13.53 -5.72
C GLY A 173 -13.57 -14.78 -5.29
N GLY A 174 -13.00 -15.58 -4.39
CA GLY A 174 -13.65 -16.77 -3.83
C GLY A 174 -13.44 -18.09 -4.59
N SER A 175 -12.76 -18.07 -5.74
CA SER A 175 -12.53 -19.28 -6.55
C SER A 175 -11.08 -19.44 -6.96
N GLY A 176 -10.58 -20.68 -6.91
CA GLY A 176 -9.17 -21.03 -7.09
C GLY A 176 -8.47 -21.25 -5.76
N GLY A 177 -7.16 -21.01 -5.73
CA GLY A 177 -6.34 -21.19 -4.54
C GLY A 177 -5.13 -20.27 -4.50
N CYS A 178 -4.95 -19.53 -3.40
CA CYS A 178 -3.78 -18.74 -3.09
C CYS A 178 -2.91 -19.51 -2.10
N VAL A 179 -1.96 -20.30 -2.61
CA VAL A 179 -1.04 -21.09 -1.78
C VAL A 179 0.05 -20.19 -1.21
N HIS A 180 -0.09 -19.78 0.04
CA HIS A 180 0.83 -18.86 0.71
C HIS A 180 1.92 -19.63 1.47
N ILE A 181 3.13 -19.66 0.94
CA ILE A 181 4.28 -20.31 1.56
C ILE A 181 4.81 -19.43 2.70
N HIS A 182 4.85 -19.98 3.92
CA HIS A 182 5.33 -19.25 5.09
C HIS A 182 6.30 -20.07 5.95
N ARG A 183 7.00 -19.35 6.85
CA ARG A 183 7.83 -19.94 7.90
C ARG A 183 7.05 -20.05 9.21
N GLY A 184 7.51 -20.93 10.11
CA GLY A 184 6.88 -21.13 11.43
C GLY A 184 5.65 -22.03 11.41
N ALA A 185 4.93 -22.09 12.53
CA ALA A 185 3.75 -22.95 12.67
C ALA A 185 2.47 -22.34 12.06
N VAL A 186 2.42 -21.02 11.92
CA VAL A 186 1.29 -20.24 11.39
C VAL A 186 1.83 -19.16 10.47
N ALA A 187 1.07 -18.77 9.45
CA ALA A 187 1.40 -17.63 8.61
C ALA A 187 1.37 -16.34 9.45
N GLN A 188 2.56 -15.87 9.82
CA GLN A 188 2.75 -14.62 10.54
C GLN A 188 3.06 -13.48 9.57
N SER A 189 2.88 -12.24 10.00
CA SER A 189 3.26 -11.04 9.22
C SER A 189 2.49 -10.83 7.90
N ILE A 190 1.19 -11.17 7.89
CA ILE A 190 0.26 -10.87 6.77
C ILE A 190 -0.79 -9.79 7.10
N PRO A 191 -0.43 -8.63 7.68
CA PRO A 191 -1.40 -7.61 8.10
C PRO A 191 -2.26 -7.06 6.95
N CYS A 192 -1.78 -7.08 5.69
CA CYS A 192 -2.59 -6.67 4.55
C CYS A 192 -3.73 -7.64 4.24
N VAL A 193 -3.60 -8.92 4.59
CA VAL A 193 -4.69 -9.90 4.48
C VAL A 193 -5.73 -9.62 5.56
N HIS A 194 -5.30 -9.46 6.82
CA HIS A 194 -6.20 -9.17 7.94
C HIS A 194 -6.96 -7.83 7.77
N SER A 195 -6.27 -6.80 7.24
CA SER A 195 -6.86 -5.46 7.07
C SER A 195 -7.98 -5.43 6.02
N MET A 196 -7.99 -6.37 5.08
CA MET A 196 -9.02 -6.41 4.03
C MET A 196 -10.36 -6.95 4.53
N ASN A 197 -10.38 -7.67 5.66
CA ASN A 197 -11.58 -8.24 6.27
C ASN A 197 -12.46 -8.97 5.24
N TYR A 198 -11.84 -9.93 4.54
CA TYR A 198 -12.49 -10.72 3.50
C TYR A 198 -13.66 -11.54 4.04
N ASP A 199 -14.65 -11.78 3.19
CA ASP A 199 -15.73 -12.72 3.47
C ASP A 199 -15.20 -14.17 3.52
N GLU A 200 -16.05 -15.09 3.97
CA GLU A 200 -15.68 -16.50 4.09
C GLU A 200 -15.32 -17.11 2.72
N SER A 201 -16.05 -16.76 1.68
CA SER A 201 -15.78 -17.21 0.31
C SER A 201 -14.37 -16.84 -0.13
N THR A 202 -13.97 -15.57 -0.03
CA THR A 202 -12.63 -15.13 -0.42
C THR A 202 -11.56 -15.66 0.54
N SER A 203 -11.87 -15.73 1.83
CA SER A 203 -10.94 -16.27 2.85
C SER A 203 -10.64 -17.76 2.63
N SER A 204 -11.61 -18.53 2.12
CA SER A 204 -11.44 -19.96 1.81
C SER A 204 -10.40 -20.23 0.73
N THR A 205 -10.06 -19.22 -0.09
CA THR A 205 -9.03 -19.32 -1.13
C THR A 205 -7.60 -19.26 -0.57
N LEU A 206 -7.40 -18.75 0.66
CA LEU A 206 -6.08 -18.70 1.28
C LEU A 206 -5.69 -20.09 1.78
N LEU A 207 -4.61 -20.63 1.25
CA LEU A 207 -4.07 -21.94 1.60
C LEU A 207 -2.66 -21.77 2.18
N PRO A 208 -2.51 -21.56 3.51
CA PRO A 208 -1.20 -21.40 4.13
C PRO A 208 -0.45 -22.73 4.10
N VAL A 209 0.77 -22.73 3.55
CA VAL A 209 1.64 -23.91 3.50
C VAL A 209 2.96 -23.60 4.18
N ARG A 210 3.32 -24.39 5.18
CA ARG A 210 4.61 -24.26 5.84
C ARG A 210 5.72 -24.70 4.88
N ILE A 211 6.77 -23.90 4.76
CA ILE A 211 7.93 -24.24 3.93
C ILE A 211 8.59 -25.56 4.35
N LYS A 212 8.49 -25.94 5.64
CA LYS A 212 8.96 -27.23 6.15
C LYS A 212 8.28 -28.42 5.44
N CYS A 213 7.01 -28.28 5.05
CA CYS A 213 6.27 -29.31 4.33
C CYS A 213 6.79 -29.48 2.90
N LEU A 214 7.14 -28.37 2.24
CA LEU A 214 7.76 -28.43 0.93
C LEU A 214 9.17 -29.05 0.98
N LEU A 215 9.94 -28.75 2.03
CA LEU A 215 11.28 -29.28 2.24
C LEU A 215 11.29 -30.77 2.60
N ALA A 216 10.33 -31.22 3.41
CA ALA A 216 10.23 -32.61 3.85
C ALA A 216 9.54 -33.53 2.83
N GLY A 217 9.00 -32.98 1.73
CA GLY A 217 8.18 -33.74 0.78
C GLY A 217 6.98 -34.39 1.47
N LYS A 218 6.70 -35.66 1.14
CA LYS A 218 5.55 -36.43 1.68
C LYS A 218 5.75 -36.96 3.11
N GLN A 219 6.89 -36.69 3.77
CA GLN A 219 7.26 -37.36 5.02
C GLN A 219 6.69 -36.72 6.30
N LEU A 220 6.04 -35.54 6.24
CA LEU A 220 5.43 -34.99 7.44
C LEU A 220 4.14 -35.74 7.78
N PRO A 221 3.97 -36.22 9.03
CA PRO A 221 2.77 -36.89 9.46
C PRO A 221 1.68 -35.83 9.68
N TYR A 222 1.09 -35.41 8.58
CA TYR A 222 -0.03 -34.49 8.58
C TYR A 222 -1.26 -35.17 9.22
N GLU A 223 -1.45 -36.46 8.95
CA GLU A 223 -2.53 -37.27 9.53
C GLU A 223 -2.39 -37.45 11.05
N ASN A 224 -1.19 -37.79 11.57
CA ASN A 224 -1.00 -37.99 13.02
C ASN A 224 -1.19 -36.71 13.86
N ASN A 225 -1.15 -35.53 13.22
CA ASN A 225 -1.32 -34.24 13.89
C ASN A 225 -2.77 -33.73 13.87
N ARG A 226 -3.66 -34.37 13.12
CA ARG A 226 -5.09 -34.11 13.14
C ARG A 226 -5.70 -34.89 14.30
N LYS A 227 -6.43 -34.20 15.18
CA LYS A 227 -7.21 -34.85 16.23
C LYS A 227 -8.66 -34.94 15.74
N PRO A 228 -9.31 -36.13 15.83
CA PRO A 228 -10.74 -36.24 15.53
C PRO A 228 -11.53 -35.32 16.45
N VAL A 229 -12.62 -34.74 15.93
CA VAL A 229 -13.41 -33.75 16.68
C VAL A 229 -14.31 -34.42 17.72
N ASN A 230 -14.66 -35.71 17.56
CA ASN A 230 -15.47 -36.47 18.51
C ASN A 230 -14.94 -37.90 18.66
N GLU A 231 -14.49 -38.27 19.86
CA GLU A 231 -14.70 -39.60 20.44
C GLU A 231 -15.41 -39.34 21.77
N GLU A 232 -16.64 -39.83 21.87
CA GLU A 232 -17.54 -39.60 23.01
C GLU A 232 -16.91 -40.19 24.29
N GLU A 233 -16.40 -39.35 25.18
CA GLU A 233 -16.20 -39.76 26.57
C GLU A 233 -17.49 -39.43 27.34
N GLU A 234 -18.34 -40.46 27.50
CA GLU A 234 -19.36 -40.46 28.53
C GLU A 234 -18.71 -40.14 29.88
N ASN A 235 -19.25 -39.19 30.65
CA ASN A 235 -19.59 -39.42 32.07
C ASN A 235 -20.23 -38.23 32.80
N ASN A 236 -21.35 -38.56 33.44
CA ASN A 236 -21.89 -38.19 34.76
C ASN A 236 -22.03 -36.73 35.24
N ASP A 237 -23.28 -36.46 35.62
CA ASP A 237 -23.91 -35.36 36.37
C ASP A 237 -23.10 -34.73 37.53
N ASP A 238 -22.96 -33.39 37.52
CA ASP A 238 -23.34 -32.52 38.65
C ASP A 238 -23.45 -31.01 38.23
N SER A 239 -24.50 -30.34 38.70
CA SER A 239 -25.20 -29.24 38.00
C SER A 239 -24.69 -27.80 38.18
N THR A 240 -23.52 -27.61 38.82
CA THR A 240 -22.97 -26.24 39.06
C THR A 240 -21.52 -26.04 38.64
N ALA A 241 -20.74 -27.12 38.45
CA ALA A 241 -19.40 -27.08 37.84
C ALA A 241 -19.45 -27.15 36.30
N GLN A 242 -20.58 -27.61 35.74
CA GLN A 242 -20.81 -27.80 34.30
C GLN A 242 -20.54 -26.55 33.48
N LYS A 243 -21.03 -25.36 33.86
CA LYS A 243 -20.86 -24.14 33.02
C LYS A 243 -19.41 -23.66 32.86
N ALA A 244 -18.52 -23.99 33.80
CA ALA A 244 -17.10 -23.64 33.71
C ALA A 244 -16.32 -24.69 32.90
N VAL A 245 -16.69 -25.96 33.06
CA VAL A 245 -16.13 -27.09 32.30
C VAL A 245 -16.60 -27.05 30.84
N GLU A 246 -17.89 -26.85 30.58
CA GLU A 246 -18.47 -26.64 29.24
C GLU A 246 -17.78 -25.49 28.48
N LYS A 247 -17.52 -24.36 29.15
CA LYS A 247 -16.81 -23.22 28.50
C LYS A 247 -15.34 -23.52 28.18
N LEU A 248 -14.68 -24.37 28.99
CA LEU A 248 -13.31 -24.82 28.74
C LEU A 248 -13.28 -25.84 27.60
N GLU A 249 -14.23 -26.77 27.58
CA GLU A 249 -14.43 -27.75 26.51
C GLU A 249 -14.78 -27.08 25.18
N ASP A 250 -15.69 -26.10 25.17
CA ASP A 250 -16.03 -25.30 23.98
C ASP A 250 -14.81 -24.54 23.44
N GLN A 251 -13.97 -23.99 24.31
CA GLN A 251 -12.73 -23.29 23.93
C GLN A 251 -11.69 -24.26 23.35
N ASP A 252 -11.56 -25.44 23.92
CA ASP A 252 -10.66 -26.49 23.42
C ASP A 252 -11.16 -27.05 22.09
N GLN A 253 -12.47 -27.24 21.91
CA GLN A 253 -13.08 -27.64 20.64
C GLN A 253 -12.92 -26.57 19.56
N GLU A 254 -13.13 -25.29 19.87
CA GLU A 254 -12.92 -24.20 18.90
C GLU A 254 -11.44 -24.11 18.48
N ALA A 255 -10.52 -24.25 19.44
CA ALA A 255 -9.09 -24.29 19.16
C ALA A 255 -8.71 -25.51 18.30
N LEU A 256 -9.31 -26.67 18.56
CA LEU A 256 -9.14 -27.89 17.77
C LEU A 256 -9.67 -27.72 16.35
N ALA A 257 -10.87 -27.13 16.19
CA ALA A 257 -11.49 -26.86 14.90
C ALA A 257 -10.64 -25.90 14.05
N ARG A 258 -10.15 -24.80 14.65
CA ARG A 258 -9.22 -23.86 13.99
C ARG A 258 -7.91 -24.54 13.58
N ARG A 259 -7.39 -25.44 14.42
CA ARG A 259 -6.19 -26.24 14.09
C ARG A 259 -6.45 -27.16 12.91
N ASN A 260 -7.57 -27.88 12.91
CA ASN A 260 -7.94 -28.84 11.88
C ASN A 260 -8.23 -28.14 10.54
N ASP A 261 -8.93 -27.00 10.54
CA ASP A 261 -9.13 -26.18 9.34
C ASP A 261 -7.80 -25.64 8.78
N ARG A 262 -6.91 -25.13 9.63
CA ARG A 262 -5.57 -24.69 9.19
C ARG A 262 -4.80 -25.83 8.53
N LEU A 263 -4.80 -26.99 9.17
CA LEU A 263 -4.19 -28.18 8.62
C LEU A 263 -4.84 -28.46 7.25
N GLU A 264 -6.17 -28.50 7.16
CA GLU A 264 -6.88 -28.94 5.94
C GLU A 264 -6.56 -28.03 4.74
N ARG A 265 -6.45 -26.72 4.99
CA ARG A 265 -6.00 -25.75 3.99
C ARG A 265 -4.54 -25.99 3.57
N GLU A 266 -3.67 -26.37 4.48
CA GLU A 266 -2.29 -26.74 4.16
C GLU A 266 -2.24 -28.00 3.28
N ARG A 267 -3.02 -29.04 3.61
CA ARG A 267 -3.13 -30.26 2.79
C ARG A 267 -3.56 -29.93 1.36
N ARG A 268 -4.65 -29.18 1.22
CA ARG A 268 -5.15 -28.73 -0.08
C ARG A 268 -4.11 -27.91 -0.85
N GLY A 269 -3.38 -27.03 -0.17
CA GLY A 269 -2.30 -26.25 -0.76
C GLY A 269 -1.14 -27.10 -1.27
N LEU A 270 -0.75 -28.14 -0.52
CA LEU A 270 0.28 -29.10 -0.92
C LEU A 270 -0.18 -29.95 -2.11
N GLU A 271 -1.43 -30.41 -2.12
CA GLU A 271 -2.00 -31.17 -3.24
C GLU A 271 -2.01 -30.37 -4.54
N LEU A 272 -2.38 -29.09 -4.49
CA LEU A 272 -2.30 -28.22 -5.68
C LEU A 272 -0.89 -28.10 -6.24
N ILE A 273 0.12 -28.12 -5.38
CA ILE A 273 1.53 -28.09 -5.79
C ILE A 273 1.95 -29.46 -6.33
N ASP A 274 1.71 -30.53 -5.58
CA ASP A 274 2.16 -31.90 -5.91
C ASP A 274 1.46 -32.48 -7.15
N GLU A 275 0.22 -32.09 -7.42
CA GLU A 275 -0.54 -32.50 -8.62
C GLU A 275 -0.28 -31.61 -9.85
N GLU A 276 0.72 -30.73 -9.79
CA GLU A 276 1.08 -29.80 -10.87
C GLU A 276 -0.08 -28.88 -11.31
N LYS A 277 -0.96 -28.53 -10.37
CA LYS A 277 -2.12 -27.64 -10.60
C LYS A 277 -1.82 -26.18 -10.29
N ALA A 278 -0.57 -25.84 -9.99
CA ALA A 278 -0.13 -24.47 -9.75
C ALA A 278 0.12 -23.71 -11.07
N HIS A 279 -0.81 -22.85 -11.45
CA HIS A 279 -0.77 -22.12 -12.72
C HIS A 279 0.14 -20.88 -12.68
N SER A 280 0.54 -20.40 -11.49
CA SER A 280 1.44 -19.26 -11.36
C SER A 280 2.25 -19.31 -10.08
N LEU A 281 3.46 -18.78 -10.13
CA LEU A 281 4.35 -18.57 -8.98
C LEU A 281 4.69 -17.09 -8.86
N ILE A 282 4.40 -16.51 -7.70
CA ILE A 282 4.78 -15.13 -7.37
C ILE A 282 5.74 -15.15 -6.17
N ILE A 283 6.92 -14.58 -6.33
CA ILE A 283 7.94 -14.47 -5.28
C ILE A 283 8.21 -12.98 -5.02
N GLY A 284 7.71 -12.44 -3.90
CA GLY A 284 8.06 -11.09 -3.45
C GLY A 284 9.19 -11.13 -2.44
N SER A 285 10.45 -11.04 -2.88
CA SER A 285 11.59 -11.21 -1.99
C SER A 285 12.34 -9.92 -1.67
N ARG A 286 12.66 -9.74 -0.39
CA ARG A 286 13.51 -8.66 0.13
C ARG A 286 14.86 -9.16 0.60
N THR A 287 14.89 -10.28 1.33
CA THR A 287 16.09 -10.82 1.98
C THR A 287 16.32 -12.30 1.73
N VAL A 288 15.33 -13.02 1.20
CA VAL A 288 15.45 -14.46 0.94
C VAL A 288 15.84 -14.67 -0.52
N ASP A 289 16.83 -15.50 -0.81
CA ASP A 289 17.17 -15.80 -2.20
C ASP A 289 15.96 -16.42 -2.93
N PRO A 290 15.43 -15.82 -4.01
CA PRO A 290 14.33 -16.39 -4.78
C PRO A 290 14.65 -17.79 -5.31
N ILE A 291 15.93 -18.10 -5.58
CA ILE A 291 16.34 -19.40 -6.10
C ILE A 291 15.95 -20.53 -5.13
N SER A 292 16.10 -20.31 -3.81
CA SER A 292 15.73 -21.33 -2.81
C SER A 292 14.25 -21.70 -2.84
N VAL A 293 13.37 -20.80 -3.29
CA VAL A 293 11.93 -21.09 -3.48
C VAL A 293 11.69 -21.70 -4.85
N LEU A 294 12.38 -21.21 -5.89
CA LEU A 294 12.30 -21.76 -7.25
C LEU A 294 12.69 -23.23 -7.28
N GLU A 295 13.77 -23.64 -6.60
CA GLU A 295 14.23 -25.04 -6.56
C GLU A 295 13.16 -26.00 -6.02
N LEU A 296 12.32 -25.55 -5.09
CA LEU A 296 11.28 -26.37 -4.48
C LEU A 296 10.00 -26.43 -5.32
N VAL A 297 9.63 -25.31 -5.96
CA VAL A 297 8.30 -25.14 -6.57
C VAL A 297 8.34 -25.29 -8.09
N PHE A 298 9.39 -24.82 -8.76
CA PHE A 298 9.50 -24.80 -10.23
C PHE A 298 9.22 -26.17 -10.89
N PRO A 299 9.79 -27.30 -10.41
CA PRO A 299 9.51 -28.61 -11.01
C PRO A 299 8.02 -28.96 -10.97
N LYS A 300 7.31 -28.53 -9.94
CA LYS A 300 5.92 -28.85 -9.63
C LYS A 300 4.90 -27.84 -10.17
N LEU A 301 5.34 -26.82 -10.90
CA LEU A 301 4.41 -25.89 -11.56
C LEU A 301 3.71 -26.54 -12.74
N ALA A 302 2.47 -26.14 -13.02
CA ALA A 302 1.76 -26.59 -14.22
C ALA A 302 2.56 -26.23 -15.50
N PRO A 303 2.39 -26.99 -16.60
CA PRO A 303 2.83 -26.56 -17.91
C PRO A 303 2.26 -25.17 -18.24
N SER A 304 3.05 -24.31 -18.90
CA SER A 304 2.66 -22.93 -19.22
C SER A 304 2.41 -22.03 -18.00
N ALA A 305 2.86 -22.40 -16.80
CA ALA A 305 2.72 -21.56 -15.62
C ALA A 305 3.54 -20.27 -15.71
N SER A 306 2.94 -19.16 -15.28
CA SER A 306 3.61 -17.86 -15.20
C SER A 306 4.47 -17.76 -13.94
N ILE A 307 5.71 -17.33 -14.08
CA ILE A 307 6.64 -17.11 -12.97
C ILE A 307 6.88 -15.60 -12.88
N VAL A 308 6.70 -15.03 -11.69
CA VAL A 308 6.94 -13.60 -11.43
C VAL A 308 7.71 -13.44 -10.13
N ILE A 309 8.84 -12.74 -10.18
CA ILE A 309 9.73 -12.51 -9.05
C ILE A 309 9.93 -11.02 -8.91
N TYR A 310 9.58 -10.49 -7.75
CA TYR A 310 9.77 -9.11 -7.36
C TYR A 310 10.89 -8.99 -6.34
N SER A 311 11.73 -7.96 -6.49
CA SER A 311 12.67 -7.55 -5.44
C SER A 311 13.01 -6.05 -5.53
N PRO A 312 13.21 -5.36 -4.40
CA PRO A 312 13.82 -4.03 -4.43
C PRO A 312 15.26 -4.08 -4.96
N HIS A 313 15.94 -5.22 -4.89
CA HIS A 313 17.35 -5.37 -5.25
C HIS A 313 17.50 -6.13 -6.58
N GLN A 314 17.98 -5.43 -7.61
CA GLN A 314 18.10 -5.99 -8.96
C GLN A 314 19.05 -7.19 -9.05
N ASN A 315 20.12 -7.20 -8.26
CA ASN A 315 21.09 -8.31 -8.22
C ASN A 315 20.45 -9.67 -7.92
N MET A 316 19.45 -9.73 -7.03
CA MET A 316 18.71 -10.96 -6.73
C MET A 316 17.96 -11.50 -7.96
N LEU A 317 17.42 -10.58 -8.77
CA LEU A 317 16.71 -10.95 -9.99
C LEU A 317 17.64 -11.35 -11.12
N VAL A 318 18.85 -10.79 -11.19
CA VAL A 318 19.86 -11.20 -12.17
C VAL A 318 20.29 -12.65 -11.92
N SER A 319 20.54 -13.03 -10.66
CA SER A 319 20.83 -14.43 -10.31
C SER A 319 19.66 -15.36 -10.63
N ALA A 320 18.43 -14.95 -10.32
CA ALA A 320 17.22 -15.72 -10.65
C ALA A 320 16.99 -15.84 -12.16
N TYR A 321 17.31 -14.79 -12.93
CA TYR A 321 17.24 -14.78 -14.39
C TYR A 321 18.19 -15.85 -14.97
N ASP A 322 19.46 -15.85 -14.55
CA ASP A 322 20.44 -16.84 -15.02
C ASP A 322 20.01 -18.27 -14.64
N TRP A 323 19.46 -18.46 -13.44
CA TRP A 323 18.92 -19.75 -13.00
C TRP A 323 17.75 -20.24 -13.86
N LEU A 324 16.81 -19.36 -14.22
CA LEU A 324 15.66 -19.66 -15.06
C LEU A 324 16.04 -19.87 -16.53
N ALA A 325 17.01 -19.09 -17.05
CA ALA A 325 17.48 -19.17 -18.43
C ALA A 325 18.16 -20.51 -18.74
N LYS A 326 18.72 -21.18 -17.72
CA LYS A 326 19.32 -22.51 -17.82
C LYS A 326 18.30 -23.66 -17.70
N ARG A 327 17.01 -23.34 -17.60
CA ARG A 327 15.91 -24.28 -17.38
C ARG A 327 14.79 -24.03 -18.39
N GLN A 328 13.72 -24.82 -18.31
CA GLN A 328 12.57 -24.77 -19.20
C GLN A 328 11.71 -23.53 -18.96
N THR A 329 12.25 -22.35 -19.28
CA THR A 329 11.57 -21.06 -19.14
C THR A 329 11.76 -20.23 -20.40
N VAL A 330 10.66 -19.69 -20.93
CA VAL A 330 10.67 -18.80 -22.09
C VAL A 330 10.13 -17.43 -21.72
N ASN A 331 10.33 -16.46 -22.61
CA ASN A 331 9.87 -15.08 -22.44
C ASN A 331 10.35 -14.45 -21.11
N LEU A 332 11.62 -14.67 -20.78
CA LEU A 332 12.24 -14.08 -19.60
C LEU A 332 12.42 -12.58 -19.80
N VAL A 333 11.78 -11.79 -18.93
CA VAL A 333 11.79 -10.33 -19.00
C VAL A 333 12.05 -9.74 -17.63
N LEU A 334 13.16 -9.01 -17.50
CA LEU A 334 13.49 -8.19 -16.34
C LEU A 334 13.07 -6.74 -16.62
N THR A 335 12.22 -6.18 -15.76
CA THR A 335 11.60 -4.86 -15.94
C THR A 335 11.70 -4.00 -14.69
N ASP A 336 11.86 -2.69 -14.93
CA ASP A 336 11.65 -1.63 -13.95
C ASP A 336 10.56 -0.70 -14.49
N GLN A 337 9.70 -0.20 -13.61
CA GLN A 337 8.65 0.76 -13.93
C GLN A 337 8.83 2.02 -13.07
N MET A 338 8.87 3.15 -13.78
CA MET A 338 8.86 4.47 -13.16
C MET A 338 7.44 5.04 -13.14
N CYS A 339 7.07 5.64 -12.01
CA CYS A 339 5.81 6.34 -11.86
C CYS A 339 6.08 7.81 -11.51
N ARG A 340 5.34 8.72 -12.15
CA ARG A 340 5.43 10.15 -11.91
C ARG A 340 4.06 10.70 -11.57
N ILE A 341 3.92 11.20 -10.35
CA ILE A 341 2.67 11.82 -9.91
C ILE A 341 2.63 13.26 -10.44
N MET A 342 1.50 13.62 -11.06
CA MET A 342 1.26 14.95 -11.60
C MET A 342 0.33 15.75 -10.68
N GLN A 343 0.69 17.00 -10.39
CA GLN A 343 -0.29 17.99 -9.94
C GLN A 343 -1.04 18.49 -11.18
N VAL A 344 -2.35 18.41 -11.16
CA VAL A 344 -3.22 18.92 -12.22
C VAL A 344 -4.12 19.99 -11.61
N LEU A 345 -3.78 21.24 -11.89
CA LEU A 345 -4.52 22.44 -11.47
C LEU A 345 -4.46 23.45 -12.64
N PRO A 346 -5.48 24.30 -12.82
CA PRO A 346 -5.44 25.38 -13.80
C PRO A 346 -4.16 26.21 -13.66
N ASP A 347 -3.47 26.39 -14.78
CA ASP A 347 -2.20 27.12 -14.96
C ASP A 347 -1.04 26.71 -14.05
N ARG A 348 -1.15 25.56 -13.37
CA ARG A 348 -0.17 25.05 -12.39
C ARG A 348 -0.03 23.53 -12.48
N THR A 349 -0.11 23.01 -13.71
CA THR A 349 0.06 21.58 -13.99
C THR A 349 1.54 21.26 -14.14
N HIS A 350 2.06 20.45 -13.24
CA HIS A 350 3.46 20.03 -13.25
C HIS A 350 3.64 18.74 -12.44
N PRO A 351 4.73 17.99 -12.64
CA PRO A 351 5.06 16.85 -11.79
C PRO A 351 5.31 17.25 -10.34
N LEU A 352 5.07 16.34 -9.39
CA LEU A 352 5.53 16.57 -8.01
C LEU A 352 7.05 16.68 -7.99
N MET A 353 7.56 17.76 -7.38
CA MET A 353 8.99 18.06 -7.35
C MET A 353 9.78 17.10 -6.45
N ALA A 354 9.15 16.63 -5.37
CA ALA A 354 9.68 15.61 -4.48
C ALA A 354 8.69 14.44 -4.42
N GLN A 355 9.13 13.27 -4.88
CA GLN A 355 8.38 12.03 -4.78
C GLN A 355 9.36 10.88 -4.53
N HIS A 356 8.89 9.86 -3.81
CA HIS A 356 9.64 8.62 -3.65
C HIS A 356 9.54 7.82 -4.95
N VAL A 357 10.69 7.49 -5.55
CA VAL A 357 10.75 6.91 -6.91
C VAL A 357 11.02 5.40 -6.90
N ALA A 358 11.53 4.84 -5.79
CA ALA A 358 11.94 3.44 -5.72
C ALA A 358 10.74 2.49 -5.75
N GLY A 359 10.55 1.76 -6.85
CA GLY A 359 9.46 0.78 -6.99
C GLY A 359 9.89 -0.68 -6.91
N GLY A 360 11.21 -0.95 -6.92
CA GLY A 360 11.77 -2.27 -7.12
C GLY A 360 11.66 -2.74 -8.56
N HIS A 361 12.01 -4.00 -8.80
CA HIS A 361 12.15 -4.59 -10.12
C HIS A 361 11.33 -5.88 -10.19
N VAL A 362 10.91 -6.26 -11.40
CA VAL A 362 10.13 -7.47 -11.65
C VAL A 362 10.80 -8.30 -12.75
N LEU A 363 11.09 -9.56 -12.43
CA LEU A 363 11.45 -10.60 -13.38
C LEU A 363 10.23 -11.46 -13.65
N SER A 364 9.95 -11.74 -14.92
CA SER A 364 8.86 -12.62 -15.32
C SER A 364 9.32 -13.64 -16.34
N GLY A 365 8.62 -14.77 -16.43
CA GLY A 365 8.86 -15.83 -17.42
C GLY A 365 7.71 -16.83 -17.45
N ILE A 366 7.74 -17.73 -18.42
CA ILE A 366 6.72 -18.77 -18.60
C ILE A 366 7.42 -20.13 -18.58
N LYS A 367 6.99 -21.02 -17.68
CA LYS A 367 7.46 -22.42 -17.65
C LYS A 367 7.00 -23.14 -18.91
N VAL A 368 7.91 -23.83 -19.55
CA VAL A 368 7.63 -24.77 -20.64
C VAL A 368 7.99 -26.19 -20.22
N ILE A 369 7.56 -27.16 -21.01
CA ILE A 369 7.95 -28.57 -20.87
C ILE A 369 8.80 -28.93 -22.09
N ASP A 370 9.75 -29.84 -21.90
CA ASP A 370 10.50 -30.40 -23.03
C ASP A 370 9.54 -31.23 -23.91
N GLN A 371 9.74 -31.19 -25.23
CA GLN A 371 8.95 -31.94 -26.20
C GLN A 371 9.23 -33.44 -26.17
#